data_AF-A0A2G9SK44-F1
#
_entry.id   AF-A0A2G9SK44-F1
#
_cell.length_a   1.000
_cell.length_b   1.000
_cell.length_c   1.000
_cell.angle_alpha   90.00
_cell.angle_beta   90.00
_cell.angle_gamma   90.00
#
_symmetry.space_group_name_H-M   'P 1'
#
loop_
_entity.id
_entity.type
_entity.pdbx_description
1 polymer ?
#
loop_
_entity_poly.entity_id
_entity_poly.type
_entity_poly.pdbx_seq_one_letter_code
_entity_poly.pdbx_strand_id
1 'polypeptide(L)'
;MNFIYEKTTLKGYNETFILSEQYVSITIQNMCMKKLPHIQRVSEKVSAQYINEIEMAKAQRDFELKKAIYDLEVNTRKAESDLAFQLQVAKTKQKIEEQKVQVQVVERTQQIQLQDQEIMRKEKELEARIKKPADAERYRLEKLAEAERMKLITEAEAEAESIRVKGEAQAYAIEVRARADAEQMEKKAQAFQQYQEAAIVDMLMEKLPLIVDEISKPLTKVNKIKMVSSSGTEVGAAKITGEVLDILNRLPETVEKLTGINISQLLRYGHSTLFVSAGSNNMKCFHPKIGSDI
;
A
#
# COMPACT_ATOMS: atom_id res chain seq x y z
N MET A 1 -5.56 -100.98 -82.85
CA MET A 1 -4.54 -100.60 -83.85
C MET A 1 -4.85 -101.40 -85.11
N ASN A 2 -5.43 -100.73 -86.12
CA ASN A 2 -5.94 -101.30 -87.37
C ASN A 2 -4.78 -101.84 -88.22
N PHE A 3 -4.79 -103.13 -88.59
CA PHE A 3 -3.93 -103.68 -89.64
C PHE A 3 -4.78 -103.90 -90.91
N ILE A 4 -4.63 -102.98 -91.86
CA ILE A 4 -5.15 -103.07 -93.23
C ILE A 4 -4.14 -103.89 -94.03
N TYR A 5 -4.55 -105.05 -94.58
CA TYR A 5 -3.77 -105.80 -95.57
C TYR A 5 -4.42 -105.62 -96.94
N GLU A 6 -3.70 -104.97 -97.85
CA GLU A 6 -4.06 -104.68 -99.23
C GLU A 6 -3.69 -105.89 -100.11
N LYS A 7 -4.69 -106.46 -100.81
CA LYS A 7 -4.54 -107.60 -101.73
C LYS A 7 -4.03 -107.13 -103.09
N THR A 8 -2.95 -107.72 -103.60
CA THR A 8 -2.63 -107.67 -105.04
C THR A 8 -2.32 -109.05 -105.60
N THR A 9 -2.95 -109.31 -106.74
CA THR A 9 -3.21 -110.59 -107.41
C THR A 9 -2.08 -111.06 -108.32
N LEU A 10 -1.72 -112.35 -108.29
CA LEU A 10 -1.20 -113.08 -109.45
C LEU A 10 -1.76 -114.52 -109.49
N LYS A 11 -2.62 -114.76 -110.48
CA LYS A 11 -3.22 -116.05 -110.85
C LYS A 11 -2.13 -117.04 -111.28
N GLY A 12 -2.05 -118.21 -110.64
CA GLY A 12 -1.20 -119.31 -111.15
C GLY A 12 -0.81 -120.41 -110.17
N TYR A 13 -0.95 -120.21 -108.85
CA TYR A 13 -0.65 -121.22 -107.82
C TYR A 13 -1.73 -121.17 -106.73
N ASN A 14 -2.95 -121.58 -107.10
CA ASN A 14 -4.18 -121.23 -106.38
C ASN A 14 -4.62 -122.18 -105.23
N GLU A 15 -3.83 -123.19 -104.85
CA GLU A 15 -4.15 -124.02 -103.67
C GLU A 15 -3.06 -124.00 -102.58
N THR A 16 -1.81 -123.65 -102.90
CA THR A 16 -0.71 -123.54 -101.91
C THR A 16 -0.66 -122.16 -101.21
N PHE A 17 -1.13 -121.08 -101.86
CA PHE A 17 -1.08 -119.73 -101.28
C PHE A 17 -2.23 -119.45 -100.29
N ILE A 18 -3.44 -119.98 -100.56
CA ILE A 18 -4.61 -119.85 -99.65
C ILE A 18 -4.31 -120.55 -98.32
N LEU A 19 -3.71 -121.74 -98.36
CA LEU A 19 -3.25 -122.45 -97.15
C LEU A 19 -2.21 -121.63 -96.37
N SER A 20 -1.35 -120.84 -97.04
CA SER A 20 -0.34 -119.99 -96.39
C SER A 20 -0.93 -118.74 -95.72
N GLU A 21 -1.89 -118.04 -96.35
CA GLU A 21 -2.61 -116.91 -95.74
C GLU A 21 -3.48 -117.35 -94.56
N GLN A 22 -4.16 -118.50 -94.69
CA GLN A 22 -4.98 -119.06 -93.63
C GLN A 22 -4.11 -119.52 -92.45
N TYR A 23 -2.92 -120.08 -92.72
CA TYR A 23 -1.93 -120.41 -91.68
C TYR A 23 -1.37 -119.16 -90.99
N VAL A 24 -1.05 -118.10 -91.73
CA VAL A 24 -0.61 -116.81 -91.16
C VAL A 24 -1.72 -116.17 -90.32
N SER A 25 -2.97 -116.16 -90.79
CA SER A 25 -4.13 -115.63 -90.05
C SER A 25 -4.42 -116.42 -88.77
N ILE A 26 -4.40 -117.76 -88.83
CA ILE A 26 -4.55 -118.63 -87.65
C ILE A 26 -3.38 -118.44 -86.69
N THR A 27 -2.16 -118.27 -87.19
CA THR A 27 -0.97 -118.01 -86.35
C THR A 27 -1.05 -116.65 -85.67
N ILE A 28 -1.52 -115.62 -86.37
CA ILE A 28 -1.76 -114.28 -85.81
C ILE A 28 -2.91 -114.31 -84.79
N GLN A 29 -4.03 -114.98 -85.08
CA GLN A 29 -5.14 -115.16 -84.13
C GLN A 29 -4.69 -115.94 -82.88
N ASN A 30 -3.92 -117.01 -83.05
CA ASN A 30 -3.35 -117.79 -81.93
C ASN A 30 -2.34 -116.97 -81.11
N MET A 31 -1.52 -116.13 -81.75
CA MET A 31 -0.64 -115.18 -81.05
C MET A 31 -1.43 -114.11 -80.30
N CYS A 32 -2.49 -113.57 -80.89
CA CYS A 32 -3.34 -112.56 -80.26
C CYS A 32 -4.11 -113.13 -79.06
N MET A 33 -4.68 -114.34 -79.21
CA MET A 33 -5.37 -115.06 -78.13
C MET A 33 -4.42 -115.46 -77.00
N LYS A 34 -3.16 -115.82 -77.30
CA LYS A 34 -2.13 -116.07 -76.26
C LYS A 34 -1.67 -114.77 -75.55
N LYS A 35 -1.74 -113.61 -76.21
CA LYS A 35 -1.25 -112.32 -75.67
C LYS A 35 -2.33 -111.52 -74.92
N LEU A 36 -3.61 -111.71 -75.24
CA LEU A 36 -4.76 -111.07 -74.57
C LEU A 36 -4.77 -111.21 -73.03
N PRO A 37 -4.60 -112.42 -72.43
CA PRO A 37 -4.60 -112.57 -70.97
C PRO A 37 -3.37 -111.96 -70.31
N HIS A 38 -2.27 -111.77 -71.05
CA HIS A 38 -1.10 -111.05 -70.53
C HIS A 38 -1.37 -109.55 -70.44
N ILE A 39 -2.03 -108.97 -71.44
CA ILE A 39 -2.38 -107.54 -71.45
C ILE A 39 -3.35 -107.20 -70.31
N GLN A 40 -4.36 -108.06 -70.08
CA GLN A 40 -5.31 -107.90 -68.96
C GLN A 40 -4.60 -107.94 -67.60
N ARG A 41 -3.75 -108.94 -67.34
CA ARG A 41 -2.96 -109.05 -66.10
C ARG A 41 -2.01 -107.86 -65.88
N VAL A 42 -1.44 -107.30 -66.95
CA VAL A 42 -0.60 -106.11 -66.85
C VAL A 42 -1.44 -104.88 -66.53
N SER A 43 -2.59 -104.70 -67.18
CA SER A 43 -3.52 -103.59 -66.92
C SER A 43 -4.06 -103.61 -65.49
N GLU A 44 -4.43 -104.78 -64.96
CA GLU A 44 -4.92 -104.95 -63.58
C GLU A 44 -3.83 -104.71 -62.52
N LYS A 45 -2.58 -105.12 -62.80
CA LYS A 45 -1.44 -104.80 -61.91
C LYS A 45 -1.18 -103.31 -61.85
N VAL A 46 -1.25 -102.63 -63.00
CA VAL A 46 -1.05 -101.18 -63.09
C VAL A 46 -2.18 -100.44 -62.37
N SER A 47 -3.44 -100.87 -62.51
CA SER A 47 -4.56 -100.24 -61.76
C SER A 47 -4.45 -100.47 -60.25
N ALA A 48 -4.04 -101.65 -59.80
CA ALA A 48 -3.79 -101.93 -58.39
C ALA A 48 -2.63 -101.08 -57.83
N GLN A 49 -1.57 -100.85 -58.61
CA GLN A 49 -0.48 -99.95 -58.23
C GLN A 49 -0.96 -98.52 -58.03
N TYR A 50 -1.75 -97.97 -58.95
CA TYR A 50 -2.31 -96.62 -58.81
C TYR A 50 -3.25 -96.49 -57.61
N ILE A 51 -4.08 -97.51 -57.33
CA ILE A 51 -4.95 -97.49 -56.15
C ILE A 51 -4.10 -97.44 -54.87
N ASN A 52 -3.05 -98.27 -54.78
CA ASN A 52 -2.12 -98.26 -53.65
C ASN A 52 -1.40 -96.90 -53.53
N GLU A 53 -0.93 -96.31 -54.63
CA GLU A 53 -0.30 -94.99 -54.62
C GLU A 53 -1.28 -93.88 -54.18
N ILE A 54 -2.54 -93.93 -54.64
CA ILE A 54 -3.59 -93.01 -54.22
C ILE A 54 -3.89 -93.17 -52.73
N GLU A 55 -3.96 -94.39 -52.22
CA GLU A 55 -4.17 -94.67 -50.80
C GLU A 55 -2.99 -94.22 -49.95
N MET A 56 -1.76 -94.48 -50.40
CA MET A 56 -0.55 -93.97 -49.74
C MET A 56 -0.52 -92.44 -49.72
N ALA A 57 -0.85 -91.78 -50.84
CA ALA A 57 -0.89 -90.32 -50.92
C ALA A 57 -2.01 -89.72 -50.05
N LYS A 58 -3.17 -90.38 -49.96
CA LYS A 58 -4.25 -90.00 -49.04
C LYS A 58 -3.82 -90.16 -47.58
N ALA A 59 -3.23 -91.30 -47.22
CA ALA A 59 -2.73 -91.55 -45.87
C ALA A 59 -1.65 -90.53 -45.47
N GLN A 60 -0.74 -90.20 -46.38
CA GLN A 60 0.29 -89.18 -46.16
C GLN A 60 -0.32 -87.79 -45.95
N ARG A 61 -1.26 -87.37 -46.82
CA ARG A 61 -1.97 -86.10 -46.66
C ARG A 61 -2.72 -86.03 -45.33
N ASP A 62 -3.47 -87.09 -44.98
CA ASP A 62 -4.26 -87.12 -43.76
C ASP A 62 -3.35 -87.12 -42.51
N PHE A 63 -2.20 -87.79 -42.59
CA PHE A 63 -1.18 -87.72 -41.54
C PHE A 63 -0.62 -86.30 -41.39
N GLU A 64 -0.26 -85.63 -42.48
CA GLU A 64 0.24 -84.26 -42.46
C GLU A 64 -0.81 -83.27 -41.96
N LEU A 65 -2.07 -83.42 -42.36
CA LEU A 65 -3.19 -82.61 -41.87
C LEU A 65 -3.37 -82.80 -40.36
N LYS A 66 -3.38 -84.05 -39.87
CA LYS A 66 -3.47 -84.32 -38.42
C LYS A 66 -2.27 -83.75 -37.67
N LYS A 67 -1.06 -83.93 -38.20
CA LYS A 67 0.16 -83.36 -37.62
C LYS A 67 0.07 -81.84 -37.53
N ALA A 68 -0.34 -81.17 -38.60
CA ALA A 68 -0.50 -79.72 -38.62
C ALA A 68 -1.55 -79.22 -37.62
N ILE A 69 -2.65 -79.97 -37.44
CA ILE A 69 -3.68 -79.65 -36.43
C ILE A 69 -3.09 -79.75 -35.01
N TYR A 70 -2.36 -80.83 -34.69
CA TYR A 70 -1.72 -80.97 -33.37
C TYR A 70 -0.62 -79.94 -33.15
N ASP A 71 0.20 -79.66 -34.16
CA ASP A 71 1.23 -78.62 -34.08
C ASP A 71 0.60 -77.25 -33.87
N LEU A 72 -0.51 -76.94 -34.55
CA LEU A 72 -1.27 -75.72 -34.34
C LEU A 72 -1.78 -75.64 -32.89
N GLU A 73 -2.43 -76.68 -32.39
CA GLU A 73 -2.96 -76.70 -31.01
C GLU A 73 -1.85 -76.57 -29.97
N VAL A 74 -0.74 -77.29 -30.12
CA VAL A 74 0.40 -77.18 -29.22
C VAL A 74 0.99 -75.77 -29.27
N ASN A 75 1.11 -75.16 -30.45
CA ASN A 75 1.65 -73.81 -30.60
C ASN A 75 0.70 -72.74 -30.07
N THR A 76 -0.61 -72.86 -30.26
CA THR A 76 -1.58 -71.92 -29.69
C THR A 76 -1.56 -71.99 -28.17
N ARG A 77 -1.55 -73.20 -27.58
CA ARG A 77 -1.44 -73.38 -26.12
C ARG A 77 -0.13 -72.83 -25.56
N LYS A 78 0.99 -73.03 -26.27
CA LYS A 78 2.29 -72.43 -25.90
C LYS A 78 2.22 -70.91 -25.94
N ALA A 79 1.71 -70.32 -27.03
CA ALA A 79 1.58 -68.88 -27.17
C ALA A 79 0.64 -68.28 -26.11
N GLU A 80 -0.49 -68.94 -25.80
CA GLU A 80 -1.39 -68.56 -24.72
C GLU A 80 -0.69 -68.58 -23.35
N SER A 81 0.08 -69.64 -23.04
CA SER A 81 0.85 -69.75 -21.81
C SER A 81 1.90 -68.65 -21.69
N ASP A 82 2.63 -68.36 -22.77
CA ASP A 82 3.67 -67.33 -22.80
C ASP A 82 3.06 -65.94 -22.59
N LEU A 83 1.93 -65.64 -23.25
CA LEU A 83 1.20 -64.40 -23.06
C LEU A 83 0.62 -64.28 -21.65
N ALA A 84 0.06 -65.35 -21.10
CA ALA A 84 -0.46 -65.37 -19.74
C ALA A 84 0.66 -65.12 -18.72
N PHE A 85 1.83 -65.74 -18.91
CA PHE A 85 3.02 -65.51 -18.10
C PHE A 85 3.48 -64.05 -18.19
N GLN A 86 3.64 -63.51 -19.41
CA GLN A 86 4.04 -62.10 -19.60
C GLN A 86 3.05 -61.12 -18.98
N LEU A 87 1.74 -61.37 -19.13
CA LEU A 87 0.70 -60.56 -18.50
C LEU A 87 0.81 -60.60 -16.98
N GLN A 88 1.09 -61.77 -16.39
CA GLN A 88 1.26 -61.91 -14.95
C GLN A 88 2.52 -61.18 -14.44
N VAL A 89 3.60 -61.21 -15.21
CA VAL A 89 4.82 -60.44 -14.93
C VAL A 89 4.51 -58.94 -14.97
N ALA A 90 3.82 -58.46 -16.01
CA ALA A 90 3.44 -57.06 -16.14
C ALA A 90 2.52 -56.59 -15.01
N LYS A 91 1.51 -57.39 -14.63
CA LYS A 91 0.62 -57.12 -13.49
C LYS A 91 1.39 -57.02 -12.17
N THR A 92 2.30 -57.96 -11.93
CA THR A 92 3.14 -57.95 -10.73
C THR A 92 4.05 -56.72 -10.72
N LYS A 93 4.66 -56.38 -11.86
CA LYS A 93 5.49 -55.17 -11.99
C LYS A 93 4.69 -53.90 -11.73
N GLN A 94 3.48 -53.77 -12.28
CA GLN A 94 2.60 -52.63 -12.01
C GLN A 94 2.33 -52.47 -10.51
N LYS A 95 1.97 -53.56 -9.82
CA LYS A 95 1.74 -53.54 -8.36
C LYS A 95 2.99 -53.11 -7.58
N ILE A 96 4.17 -53.56 -8.00
CA ILE A 96 5.44 -53.14 -7.36
C ILE A 96 5.67 -51.63 -7.56
N GLU A 97 5.45 -51.11 -8.77
CA GLU A 97 5.60 -49.68 -9.04
C GLU A 97 4.56 -48.83 -8.29
N GLU A 98 3.30 -49.28 -8.20
CA GLU A 98 2.27 -48.63 -7.38
C GLU A 98 2.68 -48.55 -5.91
N GLN A 99 3.21 -49.64 -5.35
CA GLN A 99 3.73 -49.66 -3.99
C GLN A 99 4.93 -48.72 -3.81
N LYS A 100 5.86 -48.65 -4.78
CA LYS A 100 6.98 -47.71 -4.74
C LYS A 100 6.53 -46.26 -4.74
N VAL A 101 5.56 -45.91 -5.60
CA VAL A 101 5.00 -44.55 -5.62
C VAL A 101 4.33 -44.23 -4.29
N GLN A 102 3.61 -45.18 -3.68
CA GLN A 102 3.01 -44.99 -2.36
C GLN A 102 4.06 -44.72 -1.28
N VAL A 103 5.18 -45.47 -1.27
CA VAL A 103 6.30 -45.23 -0.35
C VAL A 103 6.86 -43.82 -0.57
N GLN A 104 7.10 -43.41 -1.82
CA GLN A 104 7.59 -42.07 -2.14
C GLN A 104 6.63 -40.95 -1.69
N VAL A 105 5.32 -41.14 -1.83
CA VAL A 105 4.32 -40.16 -1.37
C VAL A 105 4.38 -40.02 0.15
N VAL A 106 4.51 -41.12 0.89
CA VAL A 106 4.65 -41.10 2.35
C VAL A 106 5.95 -40.40 2.75
N GLU A 107 7.07 -40.72 2.12
CA GLU A 107 8.36 -40.06 2.36
C GLU A 107 8.29 -38.55 2.11
N ARG A 108 7.75 -38.14 0.96
CA ARG A 108 7.54 -36.71 0.61
C ARG A 108 6.64 -36.02 1.63
N THR A 109 5.55 -36.67 2.05
CA THR A 109 4.63 -36.11 3.05
C THR A 109 5.34 -35.91 4.39
N GLN A 110 6.15 -36.88 4.81
CA GLN A 110 6.94 -36.78 6.03
C GLN A 110 7.99 -35.65 5.94
N GLN A 111 8.62 -35.48 4.78
CA GLN A 111 9.56 -34.38 4.55
C GLN A 111 8.87 -33.02 4.65
N ILE A 112 7.68 -32.87 4.06
CA ILE A 112 6.88 -31.64 4.16
C ILE A 112 6.55 -31.36 5.63
N GLN A 113 6.07 -32.35 6.37
CA GLN A 113 5.75 -32.18 7.79
C GLN A 113 6.96 -31.76 8.63
N LEU A 114 8.14 -32.36 8.39
CA LEU A 114 9.37 -31.95 9.05
C LEU A 114 9.75 -30.52 8.68
N GLN A 115 9.62 -30.15 7.41
CA GLN A 115 9.92 -28.80 6.93
C GLN A 115 8.97 -27.77 7.56
N ASP A 116 7.69 -28.06 7.65
CA ASP A 116 6.70 -27.23 8.31
C ASP A 116 7.03 -27.05 9.80
N GLN A 117 7.41 -28.13 10.49
CA GLN A 117 7.87 -28.04 11.88
C GLN A 117 9.15 -27.20 12.04
N GLU A 118 10.08 -27.28 11.09
CA GLU A 118 11.26 -26.42 11.08
C GLU A 118 10.91 -24.95 10.83
N ILE A 119 10.01 -24.67 9.90
CA ILE A 119 9.51 -23.31 9.64
C ILE A 119 8.86 -22.77 10.91
N MET A 120 7.97 -23.52 11.54
CA MET A 120 7.31 -23.13 12.79
C MET A 120 8.31 -22.86 13.92
N ARG A 121 9.38 -23.67 14.04
CA ARG A 121 10.46 -23.41 15.01
C ARG A 121 11.21 -22.12 14.68
N LYS A 122 11.59 -21.91 13.42
CA LYS A 122 12.28 -20.70 12.96
C LYS A 122 11.42 -19.45 13.12
N GLU A 123 10.13 -19.52 12.82
CA GLU A 123 9.19 -18.41 13.01
C GLU A 123 9.10 -18.01 14.48
N LYS A 124 8.96 -18.98 15.39
CA LYS A 124 8.96 -18.73 16.84
C LYS A 124 10.29 -18.15 17.33
N GLU A 125 11.41 -18.62 16.79
CA GLU A 125 12.73 -18.08 17.10
C GLU A 125 12.85 -16.62 16.63
N LEU A 126 12.45 -16.32 15.38
CA LEU A 126 12.45 -14.97 14.82
C LEU A 126 11.49 -14.05 15.55
N GLU A 127 10.32 -14.53 15.96
CA GLU A 127 9.37 -13.79 16.77
C GLU A 127 9.98 -13.42 18.13
N ALA A 128 10.61 -14.38 18.80
CA ALA A 128 11.28 -14.12 20.07
C ALA A 128 12.49 -13.20 19.93
N ARG A 129 13.29 -13.35 18.86
CA ARG A 129 14.55 -12.64 18.64
C ARG A 129 14.38 -11.25 18.05
N ILE A 130 13.37 -11.02 17.21
CA ILE A 130 13.20 -9.77 16.46
C ILE A 130 11.93 -9.06 16.88
N LYS A 131 10.77 -9.72 16.81
CA LYS A 131 9.48 -9.05 17.06
C LYS A 131 9.34 -8.58 18.51
N LYS A 132 9.57 -9.47 19.48
CA LYS A 132 9.46 -9.12 20.91
C LYS A 132 10.35 -7.96 21.34
N PRO A 133 11.66 -7.91 21.01
CA PRO A 133 12.47 -6.76 21.36
C PRO A 133 12.09 -5.50 20.56
N ALA A 134 11.69 -5.63 19.30
CA ALA A 134 11.21 -4.48 18.52
C ALA A 134 9.91 -3.89 19.11
N ASP A 135 8.97 -4.72 19.54
CA ASP A 135 7.74 -4.30 20.20
C ASP A 135 8.03 -3.68 21.57
N ALA A 136 8.96 -4.24 22.33
CA ALA A 136 9.40 -3.66 23.60
C ALA A 136 10.04 -2.28 23.42
N GLU A 137 10.90 -2.10 22.40
CA GLU A 137 11.52 -0.80 22.11
C GLU A 137 10.50 0.20 21.58
N ARG A 138 9.57 -0.21 20.70
CA ARG A 138 8.47 0.64 20.24
C ARG A 138 7.65 1.13 21.42
N TYR A 139 7.25 0.23 22.31
CA TYR A 139 6.48 0.59 23.51
C TYR A 139 7.26 1.54 24.43
N ARG A 140 8.56 1.31 24.61
CA ARG A 140 9.43 2.19 25.41
C ARG A 140 9.49 3.60 24.82
N LEU A 141 9.71 3.72 23.51
CA LEU A 141 9.79 5.01 22.82
C LEU A 141 8.45 5.74 22.81
N GLU A 142 7.35 5.03 22.59
CA GLU A 142 6.01 5.61 22.64
C GLU A 142 5.70 6.18 24.03
N LYS A 143 6.05 5.45 25.09
CA LYS A 143 5.88 5.92 26.47
C LYS A 143 6.79 7.09 26.82
N LEU A 144 8.03 7.09 26.31
CA LEU A 144 8.93 8.23 26.47
C LEU A 144 8.36 9.49 25.79
N ALA A 145 7.92 9.36 24.54
CA ALA A 145 7.33 10.46 23.78
C ALA A 145 6.01 10.96 24.40
N GLU A 146 5.19 10.04 24.93
CA GLU A 146 3.98 10.38 25.69
C GLU A 146 4.33 11.15 26.97
N ALA A 147 5.33 10.71 27.72
CA ALA A 147 5.81 11.40 28.92
C ALA A 147 6.37 12.78 28.60
N GLU A 148 7.15 12.93 27.53
CA GLU A 148 7.66 14.22 27.06
C GLU A 148 6.54 15.17 26.62
N ARG A 149 5.55 14.67 25.86
CA ARG A 149 4.37 15.45 25.48
C ARG A 149 3.61 15.92 26.71
N MET A 150 3.36 15.03 27.67
CA MET A 150 2.67 15.37 28.91
C MET A 150 3.44 16.44 29.69
N LYS A 151 4.76 16.26 29.83
CA LYS A 151 5.63 17.23 30.50
C LYS A 151 5.54 18.61 29.86
N LEU A 152 5.62 18.71 28.54
CA LEU A 152 5.53 19.98 27.82
C LEU A 152 4.16 20.65 28.00
N ILE A 153 3.07 19.88 27.98
CA ILE A 153 1.72 20.41 28.23
C ILE A 153 1.62 20.95 29.65
N THR A 154 2.04 20.16 30.65
CA THR A 154 2.00 20.58 32.05
C THR A 154 2.89 21.80 32.32
N GLU A 155 4.07 21.88 31.70
CA GLU A 155 4.95 23.06 31.78
C GLU A 155 4.29 24.29 31.15
N ALA A 156 3.72 24.16 29.95
CA ALA A 156 3.01 25.25 29.29
C ALA A 156 1.77 25.72 30.08
N GLU A 157 1.00 24.80 30.66
CA GLU A 157 -0.13 25.11 31.53
C GLU A 157 0.33 25.82 32.81
N ALA A 158 1.41 25.35 33.44
CA ALA A 158 1.98 25.98 34.62
C ALA A 158 2.50 27.40 34.33
N GLU A 159 3.14 27.61 33.18
CA GLU A 159 3.58 28.93 32.72
C GLU A 159 2.39 29.86 32.44
N ALA A 160 1.38 29.39 31.73
CA ALA A 160 0.17 30.15 31.44
C ALA A 160 -0.54 30.57 32.73
N GLU A 161 -0.67 29.65 33.69
CA GLU A 161 -1.27 29.94 35.00
C GLU A 161 -0.41 30.90 35.82
N SER A 162 0.92 30.77 35.79
CA SER A 162 1.82 31.73 36.44
C SER A 162 1.65 33.15 35.89
N ILE A 163 1.53 33.29 34.57
CA ILE A 163 1.31 34.57 33.91
C ILE A 163 -0.07 35.12 34.30
N ARG A 164 -1.11 34.29 34.33
CA ARG A 164 -2.47 34.69 34.72
C ARG A 164 -2.49 35.24 36.15
N VAL A 165 -1.96 34.48 37.10
CA VAL A 165 -1.91 34.89 38.52
C VAL A 165 -1.07 36.15 38.71
N LYS A 166 0.08 36.27 38.04
CA LYS A 166 0.89 37.50 38.08
C LYS A 166 0.17 38.69 37.47
N GLY A 167 -0.51 38.50 36.33
CA GLY A 167 -1.31 39.51 35.66
C GLY A 167 -2.46 40.01 36.53
N GLU A 168 -3.18 39.10 37.18
CA GLU A 168 -4.25 39.43 38.14
C GLU A 168 -3.71 40.18 39.35
N ALA A 169 -2.60 39.74 39.93
CA ALA A 169 -1.97 40.43 41.06
C ALA A 169 -1.50 41.84 40.68
N GLN A 170 -0.93 42.03 39.49
CA GLN A 170 -0.52 43.34 38.98
C GLN A 170 -1.72 44.25 38.69
N ALA A 171 -2.76 43.71 38.04
CA ALA A 171 -3.99 44.44 37.76
C ALA A 171 -4.66 44.93 39.06
N TYR A 172 -4.76 44.04 40.06
CA TYR A 172 -5.29 44.39 41.37
C TYR A 172 -4.43 45.46 42.07
N ALA A 173 -3.11 45.34 42.03
CA ALA A 173 -2.22 46.34 42.62
C ALA A 173 -2.37 47.73 41.95
N ILE A 174 -2.52 47.76 40.62
CA ILE A 174 -2.76 48.99 39.86
C ILE A 174 -4.14 49.56 40.19
N GLU A 175 -5.18 48.73 40.26
CA GLU A 175 -6.54 49.18 40.61
C GLU A 175 -6.57 49.80 42.00
N VAL A 176 -5.96 49.14 43.00
CA VAL A 176 -5.89 49.65 44.37
C VAL A 176 -5.12 50.97 44.43
N ARG A 177 -3.99 51.07 43.72
CA ARG A 177 -3.23 52.33 43.63
C ARG A 177 -4.04 53.43 42.94
N ALA A 178 -4.67 53.14 41.80
CA ALA A 178 -5.48 54.10 41.06
C ALA A 178 -6.70 54.58 41.87
N ARG A 179 -7.33 53.68 42.63
CA ARG A 179 -8.41 54.03 43.55
C ARG A 179 -7.91 54.93 44.68
N ALA A 180 -6.78 54.59 45.30
CA ALA A 180 -6.17 55.42 46.32
C ALA A 180 -5.79 56.81 45.79
N ASP A 181 -5.23 56.91 44.59
CA ASP A 181 -4.88 58.17 43.94
C ASP A 181 -6.12 58.99 43.60
N ALA A 182 -7.20 58.35 43.11
CA ALA A 182 -8.48 59.00 42.83
C ALA A 182 -9.13 59.54 44.10
N GLU A 183 -9.21 58.74 45.17
CA GLU A 183 -9.72 59.17 46.48
C GLU A 183 -8.87 60.29 47.09
N GLN A 184 -7.54 60.22 46.94
CA GLN A 184 -6.64 61.28 47.38
C GLN A 184 -6.89 62.58 46.59
N MET A 185 -7.08 62.50 45.28
CA MET A 185 -7.35 63.66 44.43
C MET A 185 -8.72 64.27 44.74
N GLU A 186 -9.73 63.44 45.00
CA GLU A 186 -11.06 63.89 45.41
C GLU A 186 -11.01 64.61 46.76
N LYS A 187 -10.34 64.05 47.76
CA LYS A 187 -10.14 64.71 49.05
C LYS A 187 -9.36 66.02 48.92
N LYS A 188 -8.33 66.06 48.07
CA LYS A 188 -7.62 67.30 47.75
C LYS A 188 -8.56 68.31 47.12
N ALA A 189 -9.37 67.92 46.13
CA ALA A 189 -10.33 68.80 45.48
C ALA A 189 -11.39 69.33 46.46
N GLN A 190 -11.94 68.48 47.35
CA GLN A 190 -12.88 68.88 48.40
C GLN A 190 -12.23 69.86 49.40
N ALA A 191 -10.98 69.61 49.80
CA ALA A 191 -10.24 70.56 50.62
C ALA A 191 -10.09 71.91 49.91
N PHE A 192 -9.66 71.93 48.64
CA PHE A 192 -9.54 73.17 47.87
C PHE A 192 -10.88 73.91 47.68
N GLN A 193 -12.01 73.19 47.58
CA GLN A 193 -13.35 73.81 47.57
C GLN A 193 -13.70 74.47 48.92
N GLN A 194 -13.24 73.92 50.05
CA GLN A 194 -13.48 74.54 51.36
C GLN A 194 -12.52 75.71 51.64
N TYR A 195 -11.36 75.74 51.00
CA TYR A 195 -10.33 76.79 51.16
C TYR A 195 -10.33 77.85 50.04
N GLN A 196 -11.45 78.03 49.33
CA GLN A 196 -11.59 78.77 48.06
C GLN A 196 -10.92 80.15 47.99
N GLU A 197 -10.93 80.95 49.06
CA GLU A 197 -10.39 82.32 48.99
C GLU A 197 -8.94 82.45 49.52
N ALA A 198 -8.52 81.59 50.47
CA ALA A 198 -7.19 81.69 51.09
C ALA A 198 -6.13 80.83 50.36
N ALA A 199 -6.50 79.64 49.87
CA ALA A 199 -5.54 78.71 49.27
C ALA A 199 -5.07 79.14 47.86
N ILE A 200 -5.88 79.89 47.11
CA ILE A 200 -5.48 80.42 45.79
C ILE A 200 -4.36 81.45 45.95
N VAL A 201 -4.44 82.30 46.98
CA VAL A 201 -3.42 83.32 47.27
C VAL A 201 -2.14 82.67 47.77
N ASP A 202 -2.23 81.66 48.63
CA ASP A 202 -1.07 80.97 49.20
C ASP A 202 -0.33 80.12 48.14
N MET A 203 -1.06 79.39 47.30
CA MET A 203 -0.48 78.64 46.18
C MET A 203 0.16 79.57 45.13
N LEU A 204 -0.45 80.74 44.88
CA LEU A 204 0.13 81.75 44.00
C LEU A 204 1.41 82.33 44.63
N MET A 205 1.42 82.62 45.93
CA MET A 205 2.64 83.05 46.65
C MET A 205 3.76 82.00 46.61
N GLU A 206 3.45 80.70 46.66
CA GLU A 206 4.46 79.64 46.55
C GLU A 206 4.95 79.41 45.11
N LYS A 207 4.08 79.52 44.09
CA LYS A 207 4.44 79.27 42.68
C LYS A 207 5.00 80.50 41.96
N LEU A 208 4.67 81.72 42.40
CA LEU A 208 5.18 82.96 41.82
C LEU A 208 6.73 83.01 41.80
N PRO A 209 7.45 82.66 42.89
CA PRO A 209 8.91 82.65 42.87
C PRO A 209 9.50 81.69 41.84
N LEU A 210 8.87 80.55 41.55
CA LEU A 210 9.36 79.59 40.54
C LEU A 210 9.20 80.13 39.11
N ILE A 211 8.11 80.87 38.85
CA ILE A 211 7.90 81.55 37.57
C ILE A 211 8.93 82.67 37.41
N VAL A 212 9.15 83.46 38.46
CA VAL A 212 10.17 84.52 38.49
C VAL A 212 11.57 83.93 38.32
N ASP A 213 11.87 82.78 38.93
CA ASP A 213 13.14 82.06 38.77
C ASP A 213 13.33 81.62 37.30
N GLU A 214 12.33 80.98 36.68
CA GLU A 214 12.42 80.55 35.27
C GLU A 214 12.58 81.72 34.29
N ILE A 215 11.91 82.85 34.56
CA ILE A 215 12.03 84.08 33.75
C ILE A 215 13.38 84.78 34.00
N SER A 216 13.96 84.65 35.19
CA SER A 216 15.25 85.24 35.54
C SER A 216 16.45 84.44 35.01
N LYS A 217 16.31 83.12 34.81
CA LYS A 217 17.36 82.24 34.23
C LYS A 217 18.05 82.81 32.98
N PRO A 218 17.35 83.39 31.97
CA PRO A 218 18.00 84.02 30.84
C PRO A 218 18.70 85.34 31.17
N LEU A 219 18.31 86.08 32.23
CA LEU A 219 18.99 87.30 32.66
C LEU A 219 20.26 87.01 33.47
N THR A 220 20.26 85.96 34.31
CA THR A 220 21.42 85.53 35.10
C THR A 220 22.54 84.93 34.24
N LYS A 221 22.22 84.42 33.04
CA LYS A 221 23.19 83.84 32.09
C LYS A 221 23.91 84.86 31.20
N VAL A 222 23.56 86.15 31.24
CA VAL A 222 24.16 87.18 30.36
C VAL A 222 25.21 88.00 31.11
N ASN A 223 26.48 87.69 30.90
CA ASN A 223 27.62 88.34 31.58
C ASN A 223 27.93 89.77 31.11
N LYS A 224 27.46 90.18 29.91
CA LYS A 224 27.72 91.53 29.36
C LYS A 224 26.63 91.95 28.38
N ILE A 225 25.77 92.87 28.82
CA ILE A 225 24.75 93.49 27.96
C ILE A 225 25.38 94.71 27.29
N LYS A 226 25.61 94.64 25.97
CA LYS A 226 25.93 95.82 25.15
C LYS A 226 24.64 96.32 24.50
N MET A 227 24.09 97.40 25.03
CA MET A 227 22.93 98.08 24.45
C MET A 227 23.40 99.01 23.33
N VAL A 228 22.88 98.82 22.12
CA VAL A 228 23.12 99.73 20.97
C VAL A 228 21.88 100.61 20.85
N SER A 229 21.95 101.87 21.31
CA SER A 229 20.85 102.81 21.13
C SER A 229 20.94 103.46 19.75
N SER A 230 19.89 103.25 18.94
CA SER A 230 19.56 104.14 17.84
C SER A 230 18.49 105.10 18.37
N SER A 231 18.78 106.40 18.35
CA SER A 231 17.90 107.53 18.71
C SER A 231 17.50 107.72 20.19
N GLY A 232 18.25 108.59 20.87
CA GLY A 232 17.74 109.91 21.28
C GLY A 232 16.86 110.08 22.53
N THR A 233 16.26 109.05 23.13
CA THR A 233 15.49 109.22 24.38
C THR A 233 15.69 108.05 25.37
N GLU A 234 16.15 108.44 26.57
CA GLU A 234 16.42 107.65 27.79
C GLU A 234 17.15 106.30 27.65
N VAL A 235 18.44 106.32 28.00
CA VAL A 235 19.32 105.16 28.10
C VAL A 235 19.46 104.75 29.56
N GLY A 236 19.11 103.52 29.89
CA GLY A 236 19.31 102.97 31.23
C GLY A 236 18.59 101.64 31.43
N ALA A 237 18.92 100.93 32.51
CA ALA A 237 18.31 99.67 32.92
C ALA A 237 16.76 99.68 32.90
N ALA A 238 16.16 100.88 32.98
CA ALA A 238 14.74 101.15 32.85
C ALA A 238 14.07 100.59 31.57
N LYS A 239 14.74 100.56 30.41
CA LYS A 239 14.17 99.91 29.20
C LYS A 239 14.19 98.39 29.27
N ILE A 240 15.18 97.79 29.92
CA ILE A 240 15.25 96.33 30.10
C ILE A 240 14.21 95.89 31.14
N THR A 241 14.11 96.59 32.27
CA THR A 241 13.03 96.35 33.22
C THR A 241 11.66 96.68 32.63
N GLY A 242 11.57 97.68 31.75
CA GLY A 242 10.37 98.02 30.98
C GLY A 242 9.96 96.94 29.98
N GLU A 243 10.89 96.38 29.20
CA GLU A 243 10.61 95.26 28.29
C GLU A 243 10.26 93.98 29.06
N VAL A 244 10.88 93.74 30.22
CA VAL A 244 10.51 92.62 31.11
C VAL A 244 9.13 92.84 31.73
N LEU A 245 8.80 94.08 32.10
CA LEU A 245 7.45 94.47 32.55
C LEU A 245 6.41 94.35 31.43
N ASP A 246 6.76 94.71 30.20
CA ASP A 246 5.90 94.55 29.02
C ASP A 246 5.71 93.07 28.67
N ILE A 247 6.73 92.23 28.86
CA ILE A 247 6.62 90.77 28.78
C ILE A 247 5.72 90.25 29.90
N LEU A 248 5.88 90.71 31.15
CA LEU A 248 5.00 90.39 32.27
C LEU A 248 3.54 90.77 32.01
N ASN A 249 3.31 91.93 31.40
CA ASN A 249 1.97 92.40 31.05
C ASN A 249 1.38 91.63 29.85
N ARG A 250 2.21 91.11 28.93
CA ARG A 250 1.78 90.30 27.78
C ARG A 250 1.70 88.81 28.07
N LEU A 251 2.34 88.32 29.13
CA LEU A 251 2.32 86.92 29.53
C LEU A 251 0.88 86.39 29.72
N PRO A 252 -0.05 87.11 30.38
CA PRO A 252 -1.44 86.70 30.49
C PRO A 252 -2.09 86.44 29.14
N GLU A 253 -2.02 87.39 28.20
CA GLU A 253 -2.60 87.24 26.86
C GLU A 253 -1.98 86.10 26.06
N THR A 254 -0.68 85.83 26.27
CA THR A 254 0.04 84.80 25.52
C THR A 254 -0.29 83.40 26.03
N VAL A 255 -0.40 83.24 27.36
CA VAL A 255 -0.85 81.99 27.99
C VAL A 255 -2.31 81.71 27.63
N GLU A 256 -3.14 82.73 27.60
CA GLU A 256 -4.56 82.67 27.21
C GLU A 256 -4.72 82.22 25.75
N LYS A 257 -3.86 82.69 24.84
CA LYS A 257 -3.85 82.24 23.43
C LYS A 257 -3.33 80.81 23.22
N LEU A 258 -2.39 80.34 24.04
CA LEU A 258 -1.80 79.00 23.91
C LEU A 258 -2.59 77.90 24.62
N THR A 259 -3.26 78.24 25.73
CA THR A 259 -4.03 77.27 26.53
C THR A 259 -5.54 77.39 26.35
N GLY A 260 -6.03 78.48 25.74
CA GLY A 260 -7.45 78.76 25.52
C GLY A 260 -8.23 79.16 26.79
N ILE A 261 -7.54 79.34 27.92
CA ILE A 261 -8.17 79.60 29.22
C ILE A 261 -8.00 81.08 29.57
N ASN A 262 -9.13 81.77 29.73
CA ASN A 262 -9.19 83.19 30.07
C ASN A 262 -9.20 83.37 31.60
N ILE A 263 -8.04 83.67 32.19
CA ILE A 263 -7.85 83.68 33.66
C ILE A 263 -8.74 84.74 34.32
N SER A 264 -8.97 85.86 33.63
CA SER A 264 -9.86 86.95 34.05
C SER A 264 -11.33 86.52 34.13
N GLN A 265 -11.75 85.56 33.29
CA GLN A 265 -13.10 84.99 33.34
C GLN A 265 -13.21 83.88 34.39
N LEU A 266 -12.15 83.12 34.64
CA LEU A 266 -12.15 82.03 35.62
C LEU A 266 -12.34 82.53 37.07
N LEU A 267 -11.76 83.70 37.40
CA LEU A 267 -11.97 84.39 38.68
C LEU A 267 -13.42 84.91 38.86
N ARG A 268 -14.15 85.15 37.77
CA ARG A 268 -15.57 85.54 37.81
C ARG A 268 -16.52 84.35 37.86
N TYR A 269 -16.12 83.18 37.36
CA TYR A 269 -16.94 81.98 37.31
C TYR A 269 -16.99 81.19 38.63
N GLY A 270 -16.12 81.49 39.60
CA GLY A 270 -16.13 80.85 40.92
C GLY A 270 -17.31 81.22 41.84
N HIS A 271 -18.09 82.25 41.50
CA HIS A 271 -19.16 82.79 42.36
C HIS A 271 -20.60 82.41 41.91
N SER A 272 -20.79 81.49 40.96
CA SER A 272 -22.16 81.08 40.58
C SER A 272 -22.28 79.62 40.15
N THR A 273 -23.01 78.85 40.98
CA THR A 273 -23.85 77.67 40.64
C THR A 273 -23.12 76.42 40.10
N LEU A 274 -22.99 75.28 40.79
CA LEU A 274 -24.01 74.34 41.32
C LEU A 274 -25.20 74.08 40.36
N PHE A 275 -25.30 72.82 39.89
CA PHE A 275 -26.41 72.09 39.24
C PHE A 275 -26.59 72.06 37.70
N VAL A 276 -26.22 70.89 37.13
CA VAL A 276 -26.95 69.96 36.22
C VAL A 276 -27.65 70.45 34.94
N SER A 277 -27.22 69.88 33.80
CA SER A 277 -28.07 69.19 32.80
C SER A 277 -27.22 68.20 31.99
N ALA A 278 -27.45 66.89 32.04
CA ALA A 278 -28.43 66.11 31.26
C ALA A 278 -28.30 66.35 29.73
N GLY A 279 -27.68 65.38 29.03
CA GLY A 279 -27.62 65.38 27.56
C GLY A 279 -26.92 64.16 26.98
N SER A 280 -27.70 63.11 26.70
CA SER A 280 -27.37 61.91 25.92
C SER A 280 -26.42 62.15 24.73
N ASN A 281 -25.45 61.24 24.51
CA ASN A 281 -25.51 60.31 23.37
C ASN A 281 -24.32 59.34 23.29
N ASN A 282 -24.70 58.08 23.08
CA ASN A 282 -23.98 56.98 22.43
C ASN A 282 -22.80 56.30 23.13
N MET A 283 -23.22 55.41 24.02
CA MET A 283 -22.61 54.13 24.34
C MET A 283 -22.66 53.18 23.13
N LYS A 284 -21.51 52.73 22.63
CA LYS A 284 -21.34 51.44 21.92
C LYS A 284 -20.04 50.78 22.39
N CYS A 285 -20.08 50.20 23.58
CA CYS A 285 -19.16 49.14 23.96
C CYS A 285 -19.84 47.81 23.61
N PHE A 286 -19.33 47.14 22.58
CA PHE A 286 -19.68 45.77 22.25
C PHE A 286 -18.66 44.86 22.97
N HIS A 287 -19.11 44.12 23.98
CA HIS A 287 -18.42 42.93 24.45
C HIS A 287 -19.42 41.75 24.50
N PRO A 288 -18.92 40.50 24.38
CA PRO A 288 -19.62 39.35 23.84
C PRO A 288 -20.57 38.71 24.85
N LYS A 289 -21.59 38.03 24.32
CA LYS A 289 -22.51 37.18 25.09
C LYS A 289 -21.75 35.96 25.64
N ILE A 290 -21.66 35.87 26.97
CA ILE A 290 -21.53 34.61 27.70
C ILE A 290 -22.97 34.16 27.96
N GLY A 291 -23.36 33.01 27.39
CA GLY A 291 -24.62 32.35 27.70
C GLY A 291 -24.40 31.33 28.80
N SER A 292 -25.13 31.48 29.90
CA SER A 292 -25.43 30.43 30.87
C SER A 292 -26.96 30.30 30.99
N ASP A 293 -27.40 29.05 31.13
CA ASP A 293 -28.72 28.57 31.57
C ASP A 293 -29.79 28.33 30.49
N ILE A 294 -29.78 27.12 29.90
CA ILE A 294 -30.73 25.99 30.10
C ILE A 294 -30.29 24.82 29.20
#